data_AF-A0A218PYY0-F1
#
_entry.id   AF-A0A218PYY0-F1
#
_cell.length_a   1.000
_cell.length_b   1.000
_cell.length_c   1.000
_cell.angle_alpha   90.00
_cell.angle_beta   90.00
_cell.angle_gamma   90.00
#
_symmetry.space_group_name_H-M   'P 1'
#
loop_
_entity.id
_entity.type
_entity.pdbx_description
1 polymer ?
#
loop_
_entity_poly.entity_id
_entity_poly.type
_entity_poly.pdbx_seq_one_letter_code
_entity_poly.pdbx_strand_id
1 'polypeptide(L)'
;MEIVLGSNNWKKAQNKVASLYEYVANCRKDWHRKLSHQTCDSAGMVFVEDLNLVGLSRGMLGKHCLDAGFGQFFNILEQTYFVRDVYFQKVDARKTSQIRPN
;
A
#
# COMPACT_ATOMS: atom_id res chain seq x y z
N MET A 1 -25.09 24.53 14.56
CA MET A 1 -24.49 25.10 13.34
C MET A 1 -24.69 24.08 12.23
N GLU A 2 -25.62 24.35 11.33
CA GLU A 2 -26.06 23.41 10.29
C GLU A 2 -25.16 23.51 9.06
N ILE A 3 -24.70 22.38 8.52
CA ILE A 3 -23.88 22.37 7.30
C ILE A 3 -24.80 22.49 6.10
N VAL A 4 -24.84 23.67 5.48
CA VAL A 4 -25.58 23.90 4.23
C VAL A 4 -24.72 23.43 3.04
N LEU A 5 -25.19 22.38 2.36
CA LEU A 5 -24.55 21.84 1.15
C LEU A 5 -24.39 22.94 0.09
N GLY A 6 -23.22 23.00 -0.57
CA GLY A 6 -22.92 23.99 -1.60
C GLY A 6 -22.55 25.39 -1.10
N SER A 7 -22.72 25.69 0.20
CA SER A 7 -22.30 26.96 0.78
C SER A 7 -20.78 27.17 0.73
N ASN A 8 -20.32 28.42 0.83
CA ASN A 8 -18.89 28.73 0.87
C ASN A 8 -18.16 28.05 2.05
N ASN A 9 -18.85 27.90 3.19
CA ASN A 9 -18.29 27.20 4.35
C ASN A 9 -18.19 25.69 4.11
N TRP A 10 -19.17 25.09 3.44
CA TRP A 10 -19.12 23.68 3.03
C TRP A 10 -17.95 23.41 2.07
N LYS A 11 -17.76 24.25 1.05
CA LYS A 11 -16.62 24.13 0.11
C LYS A 11 -15.27 24.22 0.83
N LYS A 12 -15.14 25.16 1.78
CA LYS A 12 -13.92 25.29 2.62
C LYS A 12 -13.67 24.02 3.46
N ALA A 13 -14.70 23.44 4.05
CA ALA A 13 -14.58 22.20 4.83
C ALA A 13 -14.17 21.02 3.93
N GLN A 14 -14.80 20.87 2.76
CA GLN A 14 -14.47 19.84 1.78
C GLN A 14 -13.00 19.93 1.35
N ASN A 15 -12.50 21.12 1.02
CA ASN A 15 -11.11 21.32 0.63
C ASN A 15 -10.14 20.93 1.76
N LYS A 16 -10.43 21.31 3.01
CA LYS A 16 -9.60 20.90 4.17
C LYS A 16 -9.53 19.39 4.31
N VAL A 17 -10.67 18.72 4.17
CA VAL A 17 -10.75 17.26 4.24
C VAL A 17 -9.95 16.63 3.10
N ALA A 18 -10.10 17.13 1.87
CA ALA A 18 -9.36 16.65 0.70
C ALA A 18 -7.83 16.79 0.89
N SER A 19 -7.37 17.96 1.36
CA SER A 19 -5.94 18.19 1.63
C SER A 19 -5.39 17.26 2.71
N LEU A 20 -6.17 16.94 3.74
CA LEU A 20 -5.75 15.97 4.77
C LEU A 20 -5.63 14.55 4.20
N TYR A 21 -6.60 14.11 3.39
CA TYR A 21 -6.53 12.82 2.72
C TYR A 21 -5.35 12.72 1.76
N GLU A 22 -5.06 13.79 1.02
CA GLU A 22 -3.89 13.87 0.15
C GLU A 22 -2.59 13.78 0.95
N TYR A 23 -2.48 14.52 2.05
CA TYR A 23 -1.31 14.46 2.93
C TYR A 23 -1.07 13.04 3.44
N VAL A 24 -2.10 12.37 3.99
CA VAL A 24 -2.00 10.98 4.47
C VAL A 24 -1.60 10.03 3.34
N ALA A 25 -2.19 10.19 2.16
CA ALA A 25 -1.84 9.36 0.99
C ALA A 25 -0.38 9.56 0.55
N ASN A 26 0.12 10.81 0.59
CA ASN A 26 1.49 11.12 0.24
C ASN A 26 2.48 10.59 1.29
N CYS A 27 2.18 10.72 2.58
CA CYS A 27 2.99 10.10 3.65
C CYS A 27 3.10 8.58 3.49
N ARG A 28 2.00 7.90 3.16
CA ARG A 28 2.03 6.45 2.91
C ARG A 28 2.88 6.10 1.69
N LYS A 29 2.74 6.83 0.57
CA LYS A 29 3.57 6.64 -0.63
C LYS A 29 5.05 6.89 -0.37
N ASP A 30 5.39 7.90 0.44
CA ASP A 30 6.77 8.18 0.83
C ASP A 30 7.36 7.04 1.67
N TRP A 31 6.61 6.55 2.66
CA TRP A 31 7.01 5.40 3.45
C TRP A 31 7.20 4.14 2.59
N HIS A 32 6.28 3.85 1.68
CA HIS A 32 6.40 2.73 0.72
C HIS A 32 7.67 2.82 -0.12
N ARG A 33 8.02 4.01 -0.63
CA ARG A 33 9.26 4.21 -1.41
C ARG A 33 10.52 4.05 -0.57
N LYS A 34 10.53 4.60 0.65
CA LYS A 34 11.66 4.43 1.56
C LYS A 34 11.88 2.96 1.89
N LEU A 35 10.81 2.24 2.19
CA LEU A 35 10.87 0.81 2.49
C LEU A 35 11.32 -0.01 1.27
N SER A 36 10.87 0.33 0.06
CA SER A 36 11.30 -0.40 -1.15
C SER A 36 12.81 -0.25 -1.37
N HIS A 37 13.35 0.97 -1.25
CA HIS A 37 14.78 1.21 -1.34
C HIS A 37 15.57 0.50 -0.24
N GLN A 38 15.12 0.56 1.02
CA GLN A 38 15.76 -0.14 2.14
C GLN A 38 15.83 -1.66 1.90
N THR A 39 14.74 -2.24 1.38
CA THR A 39 14.69 -3.68 1.13
C THR A 39 15.60 -4.06 -0.04
N CYS A 40 15.63 -3.26 -1.13
CA CYS A 40 16.58 -3.42 -2.23
C CYS A 40 18.03 -3.46 -1.73
N ASP A 41 18.40 -2.57 -0.81
CA ASP A 41 19.78 -2.49 -0.31
C ASP A 41 20.21 -3.75 0.45
N SER A 42 19.23 -4.50 0.99
CA SER A 42 19.47 -5.71 1.77
C SER A 42 19.33 -7.03 0.98
N ALA A 43 18.71 -7.01 -0.20
CA ALA A 43 18.30 -8.23 -0.90
C ALA A 43 18.70 -8.21 -2.39
N GLY A 44 19.38 -9.27 -2.84
CA GLY A 44 19.73 -9.44 -4.27
C GLY A 44 18.56 -9.92 -5.14
N MET A 45 17.54 -10.53 -4.53
CA MET A 45 16.30 -10.97 -5.17
C MET A 45 15.18 -10.90 -4.14
N VAL A 46 13.96 -10.57 -4.59
CA VAL A 46 12.80 -10.47 -3.70
C VAL A 46 11.59 -11.18 -4.30
N PHE A 47 10.92 -11.93 -3.44
CA PHE A 47 9.70 -12.64 -3.77
C PHE A 47 8.58 -12.15 -2.87
N VAL A 48 7.41 -11.86 -3.44
CA VAL A 48 6.21 -11.51 -2.68
C VAL A 48 5.08 -12.49 -2.96
N GLU A 49 4.27 -12.77 -1.96
CA GLU A 49 3.11 -13.63 -2.13
C GLU A 49 2.06 -12.95 -3.01
N ASP A 50 1.57 -13.67 -4.03
CA ASP A 50 0.43 -13.25 -4.85
C ASP A 50 -0.88 -13.45 -4.09
N LEU A 51 -1.13 -12.54 -3.16
CA LEU A 51 -2.32 -12.55 -2.33
C LEU A 51 -3.53 -12.01 -3.08
N ASN A 52 -4.70 -12.62 -2.87
CA ASN A 52 -5.97 -12.04 -3.30
C ASN A 52 -6.31 -10.82 -2.41
N LEU A 53 -5.73 -9.66 -2.73
CA LEU A 53 -5.89 -8.42 -1.98
C LEU A 53 -7.34 -7.93 -1.95
N VAL A 54 -8.13 -8.24 -3.00
CA VAL A 54 -9.56 -7.91 -3.04
C VAL A 54 -10.33 -8.76 -2.04
N GLY A 55 -10.03 -10.06 -1.95
CA GLY A 55 -10.60 -10.95 -0.93
C GLY A 55 -10.21 -10.51 0.48
N LEU A 56 -8.92 -10.21 0.69
CA LEU A 56 -8.40 -9.78 1.99
C LEU A 56 -9.03 -8.47 2.46
N SER A 57 -9.23 -7.50 1.56
CA SER A 57 -9.87 -6.21 1.90
C SER A 57 -11.34 -6.34 2.33
N ARG A 58 -11.99 -7.47 2.02
CA ARG A 58 -13.38 -7.77 2.42
C ARG A 58 -13.49 -8.71 3.62
N GLY A 59 -12.37 -9.25 4.09
CA GLY A 59 -12.32 -10.18 5.21
C GLY A 59 -12.17 -9.49 6.57
N MET A 60 -11.97 -10.29 7.61
CA MET A 60 -11.77 -9.82 8.99
C MET A 60 -10.57 -8.85 9.14
N LEU A 61 -9.53 -9.01 8.31
CA LEU A 61 -8.35 -8.15 8.30
C LEU A 61 -8.44 -7.00 7.28
N GLY A 62 -9.62 -6.80 6.67
CA GLY A 62 -9.78 -5.91 5.53
C GLY A 62 -9.37 -4.47 5.80
N LYS A 63 -9.71 -3.94 6.98
CA LYS A 63 -9.27 -2.62 7.43
C LYS A 63 -7.75 -2.51 7.43
N HIS A 64 -7.05 -3.47 8.04
CA HIS A 64 -5.59 -3.47 8.11
C HIS A 64 -4.95 -3.58 6.72
N CYS A 65 -5.50 -4.41 5.82
CA CYS A 65 -5.01 -4.52 4.45
C CYS A 65 -5.19 -3.22 3.64
N LEU A 66 -6.32 -2.54 3.83
CA LEU A 66 -6.60 -1.25 3.19
C LEU A 66 -5.70 -0.14 3.74
N ASP A 67 -5.53 -0.10 5.07
CA ASP A 67 -4.67 0.88 5.73
C ASP A 67 -3.20 0.72 5.30
N ALA A 68 -2.71 -0.52 5.22
CA ALA A 68 -1.37 -0.86 4.76
C ALA A 68 -1.15 -0.55 3.26
N GLY A 69 -2.20 -0.59 2.44
CA GLY A 69 -2.15 -0.23 1.03
C GLY A 69 -1.32 -1.19 0.18
N PHE A 70 -1.39 -2.50 0.45
CA PHE A 70 -0.52 -3.52 -0.20
C PHE A 70 -0.50 -3.47 -1.72
N GLY A 71 -1.63 -3.21 -2.38
CA GLY A 71 -1.67 -3.13 -3.85
C GLY A 71 -0.82 -1.98 -4.40
N GLN A 72 -0.90 -0.80 -3.79
CA GLN A 72 -0.05 0.33 -4.14
C GLN A 72 1.42 0.04 -3.82
N PHE A 73 1.68 -0.61 -2.69
CA PHE A 73 3.04 -0.94 -2.29
C PHE A 73 3.71 -1.90 -3.26
N PHE A 74 3.02 -2.96 -3.70
CA PHE A 74 3.56 -3.92 -4.67
C PHE A 74 3.91 -3.28 -6.01
N ASN A 75 3.10 -2.31 -6.48
CA ASN A 75 3.43 -1.54 -7.68
C ASN A 75 4.70 -0.69 -7.48
N ILE A 76 4.87 -0.09 -6.29
CA ILE A 76 6.08 0.68 -5.96
C ILE A 76 7.31 -0.23 -5.88
N LEU A 77 7.19 -1.41 -5.27
CA LEU A 77 8.27 -2.40 -5.22
C LEU A 77 8.73 -2.80 -6.62
N GLU A 78 7.79 -3.22 -7.48
CA GLU A 78 8.08 -3.61 -8.85
C GLU A 78 8.81 -2.51 -9.62
N GLN A 79 8.34 -1.25 -9.50
CA GLN A 79 8.99 -0.10 -10.12
C GLN A 79 10.40 0.16 -9.56
N THR A 80 10.56 0.19 -8.24
CA THR A 80 11.87 0.43 -7.62
C THR A 80 12.86 -0.66 -8.02
N TYR A 81 12.42 -1.92 -8.05
CA TYR A 81 13.31 -3.07 -8.23
C TYR A 81 13.73 -3.20 -9.68
N PHE A 82 12.81 -2.91 -10.60
CA PHE A 82 13.13 -2.76 -12.02
C PHE A 82 14.21 -1.70 -12.26
N VAL A 83 14.09 -0.51 -11.64
CA VAL A 83 15.09 0.57 -11.78
C VAL A 83 16.43 0.22 -11.13
N ARG A 84 16.43 -0.61 -10.08
CA ARG A 84 17.61 -1.02 -9.33
C ARG A 84 18.27 -2.30 -9.85
N ASP A 85 17.73 -2.88 -10.93
CA ASP A 85 18.15 -4.17 -11.49
C ASP A 85 18.13 -5.32 -10.46
N VAL A 86 17.13 -5.30 -9.57
CA VAL A 86 16.87 -6.35 -8.57
C VAL A 86 15.73 -7.22 -9.05
N TYR A 87 15.91 -8.54 -9.04
CA TYR A 87 14.87 -9.47 -9.48
C TYR A 87 13.68 -9.46 -8.52
N PHE A 88 12.48 -9.27 -9.07
CA PHE A 88 11.21 -9.27 -8.34
C PHE A 88 10.24 -10.28 -8.96
N GLN A 89 9.66 -11.15 -8.15
CA GLN A 89 8.66 -12.10 -8.63
C GLN A 89 7.54 -12.31 -7.62
N LYS A 90 6.29 -12.32 -8.10
CA LYS A 90 5.15 -12.78 -7.30
C LYS A 90 5.09 -14.30 -7.31
N VAL A 91 4.94 -14.92 -6.14
CA VAL A 91 4.89 -16.38 -5.95
C VAL A 91 3.54 -16.82 -5.39
N ASP A 92 3.12 -18.04 -5.71
CA ASP A 92 1.88 -18.58 -5.16
C ASP A 92 1.94 -18.61 -3.62
N ALA A 93 0.96 -17.97 -2.99
CA ALA A 93 0.84 -17.85 -1.54
C ALA A 93 0.36 -19.14 -0.86
N ARG A 94 -0.02 -20.18 -1.61
CA ARG A 94 -0.55 -21.41 -1.03
C ARG A 94 0.49 -22.12 -0.18
N LYS A 95 0.10 -22.40 1.07
CA LYS A 95 0.84 -23.18 2.07
C LYS A 95 2.13 -22.54 2.61
N THR A 96 2.47 -21.32 2.19
CA THR A 96 3.68 -20.60 2.61
C THR A 96 3.73 -20.34 4.12
N SER A 97 2.59 -20.02 4.73
CA SER A 97 2.45 -19.74 6.17
C SER A 97 2.07 -20.96 7.01
N GLN A 98 1.80 -22.10 6.37
CA GLN A 98 1.25 -23.30 7.02
C GLN A 98 2.27 -24.44 7.13
N ILE A 99 3.24 -24.49 6.21
CA ILE A 99 4.26 -25.53 6.16
C ILE A 99 5.57 -24.95 6.70
N ARG A 100 6.15 -25.63 7.69
CA ARG A 100 7.50 -25.29 8.16
C ARG A 100 8.53 -25.81 7.15
N PRO A 101 9.51 -24.97 6.76
CA PRO A 101 10.68 -25.45 6.03
C PRO A 101 11.44 -26.47 6.89
N ASN A 102 11.95 -27.52 6.26
CA ASN A 102 12.78 -28.56 6.90
C ASN A 102 14.15 -28.02 7.29
#